data_AF-A0A1W9G7V3-F1
#
_entry.id   AF-A0A1W9G7V3-F1
#
_cell.length_a   1.000
_cell.length_b   1.000
_cell.length_c   1.000
_cell.angle_alpha   90.00
_cell.angle_beta   90.00
_cell.angle_gamma   90.00
#
_symmetry.space_group_name_H-M   'P 1'
#
loop_
_entity.id
_entity.type
_entity.pdbx_description
1 polymer ?
#
loop_
_entity_poly.entity_id
_entity_poly.type
_entity_poly.pdbx_seq_one_letter_code
_entity_poly.pdbx_strand_id
1 'polypeptide(L)'
;MKKPHKRCAFCFQANRLTREHIWPEGILKRLPFYTAKFNEKADKVIGGDHIIKDVCVTCNNGALSALDAYGCMLFDKYFHAVAEPKTELQFEYDYDKLFRWLAKIAYNTVRSSSANPNLSFLRPLTPYILGQSVRPSEMELYLDIVTHSTIPTIHGIQQFPATAYRSESVERKPPLPDWRVVRLVSINSFYFYILLFEKHYQESNDLAKVRRWIKGVLVPPESASLALPRSTTGAFDVHKDHLLFNFDKYRKFFRG
;
A
#
# COMPACT_ATOMS: atom_id res chain seq x y z
N MET A 1 -2.84 22.70 -32.26
CA MET A 1 -2.41 21.37 -31.79
C MET A 1 -3.60 20.64 -31.16
N LYS A 2 -4.02 19.49 -31.69
CA LYS A 2 -5.09 18.67 -31.07
C LYS A 2 -4.55 18.12 -29.73
N LYS A 3 -5.28 18.33 -28.63
CA LYS A 3 -4.95 17.73 -27.32
C LYS A 3 -4.83 16.20 -27.50
N PRO A 4 -3.78 15.54 -26.96
CA PRO A 4 -3.65 14.10 -27.08
C PRO A 4 -4.89 13.43 -26.49
N HIS A 5 -5.44 12.42 -27.19
CA HIS A 5 -6.52 11.60 -26.66
C HIS A 5 -6.06 11.00 -25.34
N LYS A 6 -6.68 11.43 -24.24
CA LYS A 6 -6.32 10.90 -22.92
C LYS A 6 -6.77 9.44 -22.85
N ARG A 7 -5.81 8.53 -22.65
CA ARG A 7 -6.05 7.10 -22.50
C ARG A 7 -6.30 6.75 -21.04
N CYS A 8 -7.12 5.73 -20.80
CA CYS A 8 -7.31 5.18 -19.46
C CYS A 8 -5.99 4.63 -18.92
N ALA A 9 -5.67 4.92 -17.65
CA ALA A 9 -4.46 4.42 -16.99
C ALA A 9 -4.44 2.89 -16.84
N PHE A 10 -5.59 2.22 -16.85
CA PHE A 10 -5.68 0.78 -16.64
C PHE A 10 -5.82 -0.03 -17.92
N CYS A 11 -6.80 0.29 -18.77
CA CYS A 11 -7.02 -0.48 -20.01
C CYS A 11 -6.30 0.12 -21.23
N PHE A 12 -5.66 1.28 -21.08
CA PHE A 12 -4.97 2.02 -22.15
C PHE A 12 -5.82 2.39 -23.37
N GLN A 13 -7.13 2.16 -23.32
CA GLN A 13 -8.07 2.55 -24.36
C GLN A 13 -8.40 4.05 -24.28
N ALA A 14 -8.67 4.66 -25.43
CA ALA A 14 -9.12 6.04 -25.54
C ALA A 14 -10.63 6.11 -25.23
N ASN A 15 -10.96 6.48 -23.99
CA ASN A 15 -12.33 6.50 -23.48
C ASN A 15 -12.61 7.79 -22.69
N ARG A 16 -13.89 8.06 -22.40
CA ARG A 16 -14.26 9.12 -21.46
C ARG A 16 -13.70 8.82 -20.08
N LEU A 17 -12.91 9.74 -19.56
CA LEU A 17 -12.25 9.62 -18.27
C LEU A 17 -13.09 10.18 -17.13
N THR A 18 -13.00 9.53 -15.98
CA THR A 18 -13.63 9.84 -14.71
C THR A 18 -12.58 10.21 -13.67
N ARG A 19 -13.05 10.53 -12.47
CA ARG A 19 -12.23 10.70 -11.27
C ARG A 19 -12.08 9.35 -10.59
N GLU A 20 -10.87 9.03 -10.17
CA GLU A 20 -10.58 7.85 -9.37
C GLU A 20 -9.79 8.25 -8.13
N HIS A 21 -10.17 7.72 -6.98
CA HIS A 21 -9.42 7.94 -5.74
C HIS A 21 -8.21 7.00 -5.69
N ILE A 22 -7.10 7.46 -5.10
CA ILE A 22 -5.96 6.57 -4.87
C ILE A 22 -6.36 5.40 -3.96
N TRP A 23 -7.13 5.73 -2.93
CA TRP A 23 -7.68 4.79 -1.98
C TRP A 23 -9.21 4.78 -2.07
N PRO A 24 -9.86 3.64 -1.78
CA PRO A 24 -11.31 3.54 -1.93
C PRO A 24 -12.02 4.60 -1.07
N GLU A 25 -12.94 5.37 -1.67
CA GLU A 25 -13.71 6.40 -0.95
C GLU A 25 -14.42 5.83 0.28
N GLY A 26 -14.89 4.58 0.21
CA GLY A 26 -15.49 3.88 1.34
C GLY A 26 -14.54 3.73 2.54
N ILE A 27 -13.25 3.46 2.30
CA ILE A 27 -12.24 3.40 3.37
C ILE A 27 -12.00 4.79 3.95
N LEU A 28 -11.92 5.82 3.11
CA LEU A 28 -11.69 7.20 3.56
C LEU A 28 -12.75 7.66 4.56
N LYS A 29 -14.02 7.37 4.25
CA LYS A 29 -15.16 7.71 5.11
C LYS A 29 -15.10 7.04 6.48
N ARG A 30 -14.40 5.91 6.60
CA ARG A 30 -14.21 5.16 7.85
C ARG A 30 -12.97 5.62 8.63
N LEU A 31 -12.13 6.46 8.03
CA LEU A 31 -10.88 6.97 8.60
C LEU A 31 -10.90 8.52 8.68
N PRO A 32 -11.92 9.16 9.27
CA PRO A 32 -12.10 10.61 9.20
C PRO A 32 -10.99 11.42 9.91
N PHE A 33 -10.26 10.80 10.84
CA PHE A 33 -9.20 11.45 11.62
C PHE A 33 -7.84 11.46 10.90
N TYR A 34 -7.72 10.79 9.75
CA TYR A 34 -6.47 10.70 9.00
C TYR A 34 -6.32 11.89 8.06
N THR A 35 -5.76 12.97 8.59
CA THR A 35 -5.69 14.25 7.88
C THR A 35 -4.34 14.53 7.24
N ALA A 36 -3.26 13.85 7.64
CA ALA A 36 -1.90 14.13 7.18
C ALA A 36 -1.30 12.94 6.42
N LYS A 37 -0.91 13.15 5.15
CA LYS A 37 -0.22 12.16 4.33
C LYS A 37 1.03 12.73 3.71
N PHE A 38 2.12 11.97 3.73
CA PHE A 38 3.31 12.31 2.95
C PHE A 38 3.07 12.06 1.46
N ASN A 39 3.30 13.08 0.63
CA ASN A 39 3.23 12.98 -0.81
C ASN A 39 4.66 12.88 -1.37
N GLU A 40 5.03 11.70 -1.87
CA GLU A 40 6.35 11.43 -2.47
C GLU A 40 6.70 12.40 -3.62
N LYS A 41 5.71 12.79 -4.44
CA LYS A 41 5.92 13.69 -5.59
C LYS A 41 6.24 15.12 -5.19
N ALA A 42 5.44 15.64 -4.26
CA ALA A 42 5.51 17.02 -3.84
C ALA A 42 6.51 17.23 -2.69
N ASP A 43 7.15 16.14 -2.25
CA ASP A 43 8.09 16.05 -1.15
C ASP A 43 7.61 16.80 0.12
N LYS A 44 6.32 16.66 0.42
CA LYS A 44 5.64 17.40 1.50
C LYS A 44 4.50 16.61 2.10
N VAL A 45 4.13 16.98 3.33
CA VAL A 45 2.90 16.49 3.97
C VAL A 45 1.73 17.34 3.49
N ILE A 46 0.64 16.69 3.13
CA ILE A 46 -0.58 17.34 2.63
C ILE A 46 -1.81 16.86 3.36
N GLY A 47 -2.87 17.66 3.26
CA GLY A 47 -4.21 17.35 3.73
C GLY A 47 -5.05 16.64 2.68
N GLY A 48 -5.75 15.57 3.10
CA GLY A 48 -6.74 14.86 2.29
C GLY A 48 -6.17 13.91 1.23
N ASP A 49 -7.05 13.09 0.66
CA ASP A 49 -6.69 12.12 -0.36
C ASP A 49 -6.68 12.67 -1.78
N HIS A 50 -5.87 12.03 -2.62
CA HIS A 50 -5.73 12.40 -4.01
C HIS A 50 -6.76 11.71 -4.90
N ILE A 51 -7.28 12.51 -5.83
CA ILE A 51 -8.16 12.08 -6.91
C ILE A 51 -7.43 12.31 -8.23
N ILE A 52 -7.38 11.29 -9.09
CA ILE A 52 -6.72 11.33 -10.39
C ILE A 52 -7.78 11.24 -11.49
N LYS A 53 -7.63 12.02 -12.56
CA LYS A 53 -8.63 12.17 -13.63
C LYS A 53 -8.20 11.45 -14.92
N ASP A 54 -7.90 10.16 -14.81
CA ASP A 54 -7.26 9.37 -15.86
C ASP A 54 -7.77 7.92 -16.01
N VAL A 55 -8.89 7.56 -15.38
CA VAL A 55 -9.49 6.22 -15.47
C VAL A 55 -10.78 6.28 -16.29
N CYS A 56 -11.08 5.31 -17.14
CA CYS A 56 -12.36 5.30 -17.86
C CYS A 56 -13.50 4.73 -17.02
N VAL A 57 -14.74 5.10 -17.38
CA VAL A 57 -15.96 4.66 -16.67
C VAL A 57 -16.06 3.12 -16.56
N THR A 58 -15.68 2.39 -17.60
CA THR A 58 -15.75 0.92 -17.62
C THR A 58 -14.82 0.28 -16.60
N CYS A 59 -13.58 0.78 -16.48
CA CYS A 59 -12.65 0.29 -15.46
C CYS A 59 -13.11 0.73 -14.06
N ASN A 60 -13.48 2.01 -13.93
CA ASN A 60 -13.81 2.64 -12.66
C ASN A 60 -15.02 1.97 -12.00
N ASN A 61 -16.11 1.82 -12.76
CA ASN A 61 -17.39 1.27 -12.28
C ASN A 61 -17.48 -0.25 -12.46
N GLY A 62 -16.43 -0.89 -13.00
CA GLY A 62 -16.33 -2.33 -13.19
C GLY A 62 -15.37 -2.94 -12.18
N ALA A 63 -14.32 -3.57 -12.67
CA ALA A 63 -13.34 -4.30 -11.87
C ALA A 63 -12.76 -3.47 -10.70
N LEU A 64 -12.49 -2.17 -10.88
CA LEU A 64 -11.89 -1.36 -9.82
C LEU A 64 -12.86 -1.09 -8.66
N SER A 65 -14.15 -0.87 -8.95
CA SER A 65 -15.17 -0.72 -7.92
C SER A 65 -15.43 -2.01 -7.15
N ALA A 66 -15.36 -3.17 -7.82
CA ALA A 66 -15.48 -4.47 -7.18
C ALA A 66 -14.33 -4.75 -6.20
N LEU A 67 -13.09 -4.35 -6.57
CA LEU A 67 -11.95 -4.42 -5.66
C LEU A 67 -12.11 -3.48 -4.46
N ASP A 68 -12.65 -2.28 -4.67
CA ASP A 68 -12.92 -1.34 -3.58
C ASP A 68 -13.97 -1.86 -2.59
N ALA A 69 -15.02 -2.50 -3.10
CA ALA A 69 -16.03 -3.14 -2.28
C ALA A 69 -15.42 -4.27 -1.44
N TYR A 70 -14.56 -5.10 -2.03
CA TYR A 70 -13.82 -6.14 -1.32
C TYR A 70 -12.91 -5.56 -0.23
N GLY A 71 -12.16 -4.50 -0.52
CA GLY A 71 -11.35 -3.78 0.47
C GLY A 71 -12.17 -3.21 1.63
N CYS A 72 -13.34 -2.63 1.34
CA CYS A 72 -14.26 -2.12 2.37
C CYS A 72 -14.79 -3.25 3.26
N MET A 73 -15.14 -4.39 2.68
CA MET A 73 -15.56 -5.57 3.45
C MET A 73 -14.45 -6.07 4.37
N LEU A 74 -13.20 -6.16 3.89
CA LEU A 74 -12.05 -6.53 4.73
C LEU A 74 -11.79 -5.51 5.83
N PHE A 75 -12.00 -4.22 5.56
CA PHE A 75 -11.88 -3.19 6.57
C PHE A 75 -12.90 -3.39 7.69
N ASP A 76 -14.17 -3.54 7.33
CA ASP A 76 -15.24 -3.72 8.30
C ASP A 76 -15.02 -4.98 9.14
N LYS A 77 -14.52 -6.07 8.53
CA LYS A 77 -14.24 -7.31 9.23
C LYS A 77 -12.97 -7.28 10.09
N TYR A 78 -11.91 -6.64 9.62
CA TYR A 78 -10.57 -6.75 10.22
C TYR A 78 -9.88 -5.42 10.47
N PHE A 79 -9.82 -4.54 9.47
CA PHE A 79 -8.89 -3.41 9.52
C PHE A 79 -9.40 -2.23 10.36
N HIS A 80 -10.66 -2.18 10.77
CA HIS A 80 -11.23 -1.05 11.50
C HIS A 80 -10.59 -0.87 12.90
N ALA A 81 -10.21 -1.97 13.55
CA ALA A 81 -9.60 -1.95 14.87
C ALA A 81 -8.08 -2.01 14.78
N VAL A 82 -7.42 -1.33 15.73
CA VAL A 82 -5.99 -1.54 15.95
C VAL A 82 -5.83 -2.87 16.68
N ALA A 83 -4.95 -3.74 16.18
CA ALA A 83 -4.76 -5.07 16.75
C ALA A 83 -4.16 -4.95 18.16
N GLU A 84 -4.83 -5.56 19.12
CA GLU A 84 -4.35 -5.65 20.50
C GLU A 84 -3.21 -6.68 20.62
N PRO A 85 -2.21 -6.45 21.49
CA PRO A 85 -0.98 -7.25 21.56
C PRO A 85 -1.14 -8.75 21.87
N LYS A 86 -2.34 -9.23 22.21
CA LYS A 86 -2.57 -10.56 22.82
C LYS A 86 -3.43 -11.52 22.00
N THR A 87 -3.87 -11.12 20.80
CA THR A 87 -4.83 -11.93 20.03
C THR A 87 -4.17 -12.44 18.76
N GLU A 88 -3.99 -13.75 18.64
CA GLU A 88 -3.75 -14.35 17.32
C GLU A 88 -4.96 -14.06 16.44
N LEU A 89 -4.69 -13.63 15.20
CA LEU A 89 -5.73 -13.26 14.26
C LEU A 89 -5.80 -14.30 13.14
N GLN A 90 -6.97 -14.92 12.99
CA GLN A 90 -7.28 -15.69 11.79
C GLN A 90 -7.78 -14.72 10.71
N PHE A 91 -6.93 -14.48 9.70
CA PHE A 91 -7.25 -13.60 8.59
C PHE A 91 -7.72 -14.41 7.39
N GLU A 92 -8.98 -14.24 7.01
CA GLU A 92 -9.58 -14.88 5.84
C GLU A 92 -9.52 -13.95 4.62
N TYR A 93 -9.13 -14.50 3.48
CA TYR A 93 -8.94 -13.71 2.26
C TYR A 93 -9.10 -14.55 1.00
N ASP A 94 -9.44 -13.87 -0.09
CA ASP A 94 -9.22 -14.29 -1.47
C ASP A 94 -7.92 -13.63 -1.95
N TYR A 95 -6.91 -14.43 -2.29
CA TYR A 95 -5.58 -13.92 -2.59
C TYR A 95 -5.58 -12.98 -3.80
N ASP A 96 -6.23 -13.39 -4.90
CA ASP A 96 -6.27 -12.60 -6.11
C ASP A 96 -6.99 -11.26 -5.88
N LYS A 97 -8.14 -11.27 -5.18
CA LYS A 97 -8.84 -10.02 -4.85
C LYS A 97 -8.02 -9.13 -3.91
N LEU A 98 -7.39 -9.70 -2.88
CA LEU A 98 -6.55 -8.96 -1.94
C LEU A 98 -5.36 -8.32 -2.65
N PHE A 99 -4.59 -9.11 -3.39
CA PHE A 99 -3.43 -8.61 -4.10
C PHE A 99 -3.83 -7.55 -5.12
N ARG A 100 -4.85 -7.80 -5.94
CA ARG A 100 -5.30 -6.84 -6.97
C ARG A 100 -5.77 -5.52 -6.37
N TRP A 101 -6.44 -5.55 -5.23
CA TRP A 101 -6.84 -4.34 -4.51
C TRP A 101 -5.65 -3.57 -3.95
N LEU A 102 -4.69 -4.24 -3.32
CA LEU A 102 -3.46 -3.60 -2.83
C LEU A 102 -2.59 -3.04 -3.98
N ALA A 103 -2.47 -3.80 -5.07
CA ALA A 103 -1.75 -3.40 -6.28
C ALA A 103 -2.43 -2.20 -6.97
N LYS A 104 -3.77 -2.13 -6.96
CA LYS A 104 -4.52 -0.95 -7.41
C LYS A 104 -4.10 0.29 -6.60
N ILE A 105 -4.11 0.22 -5.28
CA ILE A 105 -3.72 1.33 -4.40
C ILE A 105 -2.26 1.75 -4.67
N ALA A 106 -1.35 0.77 -4.77
CA ALA A 106 0.06 1.02 -5.06
C ALA A 106 0.25 1.67 -6.44
N TYR A 107 -0.40 1.14 -7.49
CA TYR A 107 -0.34 1.68 -8.84
C TYR A 107 -0.90 3.10 -8.90
N ASN A 108 -2.06 3.35 -8.28
CA ASN A 108 -2.65 4.67 -8.17
C ASN A 108 -1.73 5.66 -7.46
N THR A 109 -1.05 5.21 -6.40
CA THR A 109 -0.09 6.03 -5.68
C THR A 109 1.10 6.42 -6.55
N VAL A 110 1.77 5.43 -7.13
CA VAL A 110 2.99 5.65 -7.92
C VAL A 110 2.70 6.50 -9.15
N ARG A 111 1.65 6.20 -9.91
CA ARG A 111 1.35 6.92 -11.16
C ARG A 111 0.87 8.38 -10.95
N SER A 112 0.42 8.72 -9.74
CA SER A 112 0.13 10.13 -9.39
C SER A 112 1.39 11.01 -9.48
N SER A 113 2.56 10.38 -9.32
CA SER A 113 3.89 10.92 -9.56
C SER A 113 4.46 10.38 -10.87
N SER A 114 4.32 11.14 -11.95
CA SER A 114 4.72 10.72 -13.31
C SER A 114 6.20 10.39 -13.50
N ALA A 115 7.06 10.59 -12.50
CA ALA A 115 8.50 10.32 -12.54
C ALA A 115 8.95 9.21 -11.57
N ASN A 116 8.03 8.48 -10.93
CA ASN A 116 8.42 7.44 -9.97
C ASN A 116 8.90 6.17 -10.72
N PRO A 117 10.16 5.71 -10.51
CA PRO A 117 10.74 4.58 -11.23
C PRO A 117 9.97 3.27 -10.99
N ASN A 118 9.28 3.12 -9.86
CA ASN A 118 8.49 1.93 -9.53
C ASN A 118 7.29 1.71 -10.47
N LEU A 119 6.97 2.70 -11.33
CA LEU A 119 5.91 2.57 -12.32
C LEU A 119 6.19 1.47 -13.34
N SER A 120 7.46 1.15 -13.62
CA SER A 120 7.86 0.07 -14.53
C SER A 120 7.41 -1.31 -14.03
N PHE A 121 7.35 -1.52 -12.71
CA PHE A 121 6.89 -2.76 -12.08
C PHE A 121 5.36 -2.83 -11.93
N LEU A 122 4.71 -1.70 -11.62
CA LEU A 122 3.28 -1.68 -11.33
C LEU A 122 2.41 -1.56 -12.58
N ARG A 123 2.84 -0.82 -13.62
CA ARG A 123 2.06 -0.67 -14.86
C ARG A 123 1.76 -2.01 -15.55
N PRO A 124 2.70 -2.97 -15.66
CA PRO A 124 2.43 -4.28 -16.24
C PRO A 124 1.38 -5.10 -15.48
N LEU A 125 1.10 -4.81 -14.21
CA LEU A 125 0.07 -5.51 -13.43
C LEU A 125 -1.35 -5.06 -13.77
N THR A 126 -1.54 -4.01 -14.57
CA THR A 126 -2.88 -3.48 -14.87
C THR A 126 -3.87 -4.50 -15.46
N PRO A 127 -3.50 -5.43 -16.36
CA PRO A 127 -4.42 -6.48 -16.82
C PRO A 127 -4.82 -7.42 -15.68
N TYR A 128 -3.87 -7.80 -14.81
CA TYR A 128 -4.15 -8.63 -13.64
C TYR A 128 -5.05 -7.91 -12.63
N ILE A 129 -4.80 -6.62 -12.35
CA ILE A 129 -5.67 -5.79 -11.51
C ILE A 129 -7.10 -5.76 -12.08
N LEU A 130 -7.25 -5.65 -13.40
CA LEU A 130 -8.55 -5.71 -14.07
C LEU A 130 -9.17 -7.12 -14.13
N GLY A 131 -8.44 -8.17 -13.73
CA GLY A 131 -8.90 -9.56 -13.79
C GLY A 131 -8.90 -10.13 -15.21
N GLN A 132 -8.06 -9.58 -16.08
CA GLN A 132 -7.97 -9.92 -17.49
C GLN A 132 -6.76 -10.82 -17.81
N SER A 133 -5.88 -11.03 -16.84
CA SER A 133 -4.75 -11.95 -16.95
C SER A 133 -4.65 -12.81 -15.69
N VAL A 134 -3.91 -13.90 -15.81
CA VAL A 134 -3.51 -14.72 -14.67
C VAL A 134 -2.53 -13.95 -13.77
N ARG A 135 -2.40 -14.43 -12.54
CA ARG A 135 -1.41 -14.00 -11.55
C ARG A 135 0.03 -14.15 -12.09
N PRO A 136 0.82 -13.06 -12.14
CA PRO A 136 2.25 -13.16 -12.42
C PRO A 136 3.00 -13.99 -11.37
N SER A 137 4.07 -14.68 -11.76
CA SER A 137 4.95 -15.42 -10.85
C SER A 137 5.89 -14.51 -10.07
N GLU A 138 6.13 -13.31 -10.57
CA GLU A 138 7.14 -12.38 -10.08
C GLU A 138 6.59 -11.41 -9.01
N MET A 139 5.68 -11.91 -8.18
CA MET A 139 5.04 -11.13 -7.14
C MET A 139 4.82 -11.95 -5.86
N GLU A 140 5.04 -11.31 -4.72
CA GLU A 140 4.82 -11.87 -3.39
C GLU A 140 4.10 -10.85 -2.51
N LEU A 141 3.26 -11.35 -1.62
CA LEU A 141 2.55 -10.54 -0.63
C LEU A 141 2.92 -11.04 0.76
N TYR A 142 3.37 -10.12 1.61
CA TYR A 142 3.59 -10.37 3.02
C TYR A 142 2.64 -9.53 3.85
N LEU A 143 2.23 -10.06 5.01
CA LEU A 143 1.37 -9.36 5.95
C LEU A 143 1.97 -9.39 7.36
N ASP A 144 2.09 -8.21 7.96
CA ASP A 144 2.48 -8.02 9.35
C ASP A 144 1.36 -7.33 10.15
N ILE A 145 1.22 -7.70 11.42
CA ILE A 145 0.25 -7.12 12.36
C ILE A 145 0.99 -6.23 13.35
N VAL A 146 1.16 -4.96 12.98
CA VAL A 146 1.92 -3.97 13.75
C VAL A 146 1.09 -3.46 14.91
N THR A 147 1.71 -3.40 16.09
CA THR A 147 1.06 -2.97 17.34
C THR A 147 1.46 -1.55 17.73
N HIS A 148 0.75 -0.97 18.70
CA HIS A 148 1.15 0.31 19.30
C HIS A 148 2.60 0.24 19.81
N SER A 149 3.36 1.31 19.60
CA SER A 149 4.65 1.48 20.28
C SER A 149 4.48 2.30 21.56
N THR A 150 5.38 2.10 22.51
CA THR A 150 5.54 2.97 23.67
C THR A 150 6.87 3.68 23.57
N ILE A 151 6.86 5.01 23.57
CA ILE A 151 8.03 5.85 23.44
C ILE A 151 8.29 6.53 24.79
N PRO A 152 9.46 6.34 25.40
CA PRO A 152 9.87 7.14 26.55
C PRO A 152 10.09 8.60 26.14
N THR A 153 9.47 9.53 26.88
CA THR A 153 9.61 10.98 26.69
C THR A 153 10.01 11.65 28.01
N ILE A 154 10.40 12.91 27.96
CA ILE A 154 10.67 13.73 29.17
C ILE A 154 9.43 13.88 30.08
N HIS A 155 8.23 13.63 29.57
CA HIS A 155 6.96 13.72 30.30
C HIS A 155 6.39 12.33 30.66
N GLY A 156 7.19 11.27 30.55
CA GLY A 156 6.77 9.88 30.82
C GLY A 156 6.64 9.05 29.55
N ILE A 157 5.85 7.97 29.60
CA ILE A 157 5.67 7.06 28.47
C ILE A 157 4.52 7.55 27.59
N GLN A 158 4.81 7.83 26.32
CA GLN A 158 3.79 8.18 25.33
C GLN A 158 3.49 6.99 24.42
N GLN A 159 2.21 6.73 24.17
CA GLN A 159 1.81 5.72 23.20
C GLN A 159 1.87 6.30 21.78
N PHE A 160 2.50 5.57 20.87
CA PHE A 160 2.49 5.86 19.44
C PHE A 160 1.58 4.83 18.76
N PRO A 161 0.38 5.25 18.32
CA PRO A 161 -0.62 4.31 17.86
C PRO A 161 -0.29 3.66 16.52
N ALA A 162 -0.69 2.40 16.36
CA ALA A 162 -0.66 1.71 15.07
C ALA A 162 -1.84 2.13 14.18
N THR A 163 -2.07 3.43 14.11
CA THR A 163 -3.06 4.08 13.26
C THR A 163 -2.31 4.60 12.03
N ALA A 164 -2.05 3.71 11.07
CA ALA A 164 -1.42 4.05 9.82
C ALA A 164 -2.41 3.93 8.66
N TYR A 165 -2.29 4.83 7.69
CA TYR A 165 -2.98 4.73 6.42
C TYR A 165 -2.02 5.25 5.35
N ARG A 166 -1.30 4.33 4.70
CA ARG A 166 -0.14 4.68 3.87
C ARG A 166 0.02 3.76 2.67
N SER A 167 0.50 4.33 1.58
CA SER A 167 1.03 3.56 0.46
C SER A 167 2.33 4.21 0.04
N GLU A 168 3.45 3.55 0.26
CA GLU A 168 4.78 4.12 0.05
C GLU A 168 5.79 3.09 -0.43
N SER A 169 6.89 3.57 -0.99
CA SER A 169 8.02 2.72 -1.37
C SER A 169 8.85 2.45 -0.12
N VAL A 170 9.20 1.18 0.12
CA VAL A 170 10.08 0.85 1.24
C VAL A 170 11.52 0.97 0.77
N GLU A 171 12.20 2.01 1.24
CA GLU A 171 13.59 2.31 0.95
C GLU A 171 14.52 1.89 2.10
N ARG A 172 15.81 1.71 1.80
CA ARG A 172 16.81 1.32 2.81
C ARG A 172 18.16 1.97 2.53
N LYS A 173 19.01 2.00 3.55
CA LYS A 173 20.46 2.19 3.45
C LYS A 173 21.19 0.89 3.82
N PRO A 174 22.01 0.30 2.93
CA PRO A 174 22.19 0.69 1.53
C PRO A 174 20.89 0.49 0.70
N PRO A 175 20.75 1.20 -0.43
CA PRO A 175 19.59 1.07 -1.32
C PRO A 175 19.35 -0.36 -1.74
N LEU A 176 18.08 -0.65 -1.98
CA LEU A 176 17.64 -1.94 -2.45
C LEU A 176 17.89 -2.04 -3.96
N PRO A 177 18.19 -3.23 -4.50
CA PRO A 177 18.48 -3.34 -5.92
C PRO A 177 17.31 -2.93 -6.82
N ASP A 178 17.61 -2.29 -7.96
CA ASP A 178 16.63 -1.72 -8.88
C ASP A 178 15.81 -2.77 -9.67
N TRP A 179 16.23 -4.04 -9.66
CA TRP A 179 15.51 -5.16 -10.28
C TRP A 179 14.26 -5.57 -9.49
N ARG A 180 13.93 -4.88 -8.39
CA ARG A 180 12.74 -5.12 -7.59
C ARG A 180 12.15 -3.85 -7.00
N VAL A 181 10.92 -3.96 -6.53
CA VAL A 181 10.28 -2.95 -5.66
C VAL A 181 9.61 -3.64 -4.47
N VAL A 182 9.69 -3.00 -3.31
CA VAL A 182 8.85 -3.34 -2.15
C VAL A 182 7.98 -2.14 -1.85
N ARG A 183 6.66 -2.31 -1.96
CA ARG A 183 5.66 -1.30 -1.61
C ARG A 183 5.00 -1.70 -0.30
N LEU A 184 4.90 -0.77 0.63
CA LEU A 184 4.06 -0.91 1.81
C LEU A 184 2.69 -0.32 1.50
N VAL A 185 1.62 -1.08 1.76
CA VAL A 185 0.26 -0.57 1.90
C VAL A 185 -0.19 -0.90 3.32
N SER A 186 -0.47 0.10 4.14
CA SER A 186 -0.89 -0.11 5.53
C SER A 186 -2.23 0.55 5.85
N ILE A 187 -3.02 -0.15 6.65
CA ILE A 187 -4.28 0.34 7.24
C ILE A 187 -4.34 -0.13 8.69
N ASN A 188 -4.39 0.81 9.62
CA ASN A 188 -4.24 0.56 11.05
C ASN A 188 -3.06 -0.40 11.31
N SER A 189 -3.32 -1.55 11.94
CA SER A 189 -2.32 -2.55 12.28
C SER A 189 -1.88 -3.45 11.11
N PHE A 190 -2.54 -3.40 9.96
CA PHE A 190 -2.28 -4.33 8.87
C PHE A 190 -1.30 -3.74 7.88
N TYR A 191 -0.10 -4.31 7.81
CA TYR A 191 1.00 -3.84 6.97
C TYR A 191 1.25 -4.86 5.88
N PHE A 192 0.81 -4.53 4.67
CA PHE A 192 0.97 -5.37 3.50
C PHE A 192 2.20 -4.94 2.73
N TYR A 193 3.17 -5.84 2.58
CA TYR A 193 4.34 -5.62 1.74
C TYR A 193 4.14 -6.35 0.42
N ILE A 194 4.03 -5.57 -0.66
CA ILE A 194 3.99 -6.07 -2.02
C ILE A 194 5.42 -6.08 -2.54
N LEU A 195 5.97 -7.26 -2.77
CA LEU A 195 7.26 -7.45 -3.39
C LEU A 195 7.04 -7.81 -4.86
N LEU A 196 7.57 -6.99 -5.78
CA LEU A 196 7.63 -7.27 -7.20
C LEU A 196 9.09 -7.33 -7.63
N PHE A 197 9.43 -8.22 -8.53
CA PHE A 197 10.81 -8.42 -8.97
C PHE A 197 10.88 -8.81 -10.44
N GLU A 198 12.07 -8.71 -11.03
CA GLU A 198 12.32 -9.24 -12.36
C GLU A 198 12.46 -10.77 -12.32
N LYS A 199 11.81 -11.45 -13.26
CA LYS A 199 11.73 -12.92 -13.32
C LYS A 199 13.09 -13.62 -13.24
N HIS A 200 14.11 -13.04 -13.87
CA HIS A 200 15.46 -13.60 -13.87
C HIS A 200 16.06 -13.75 -12.46
N TYR A 201 15.60 -12.96 -11.50
CA TYR A 201 16.09 -12.98 -10.10
C TYR A 201 15.28 -13.86 -9.16
N GLN A 202 14.26 -14.58 -9.65
CA GLN A 202 13.33 -15.36 -8.83
C GLN A 202 14.03 -16.40 -7.92
N GLU A 203 15.11 -17.00 -8.42
CA GLU A 203 15.91 -18.00 -7.69
C GLU A 203 17.23 -17.42 -7.15
N SER A 204 17.38 -16.09 -7.17
CA SER A 204 18.63 -15.45 -6.75
C SER A 204 18.79 -15.42 -5.22
N ASN A 205 20.04 -15.57 -4.77
CA ASN A 205 20.40 -15.36 -3.37
C ASN A 205 20.07 -13.95 -2.88
N ASP A 206 20.07 -12.96 -3.78
CA ASP A 206 19.74 -11.58 -3.43
C ASP A 206 18.23 -11.40 -3.18
N LEU A 207 17.37 -12.08 -3.94
CA LEU A 207 15.94 -12.13 -3.63
C LEU A 207 15.68 -12.83 -2.29
N ALA A 208 16.39 -13.92 -1.98
CA ALA A 208 16.31 -14.54 -0.66
C ALA A 208 16.72 -13.59 0.48
N LYS A 209 17.72 -12.71 0.27
CA LYS A 209 18.07 -11.65 1.24
C LYS A 209 16.95 -10.63 1.39
N VAL A 210 16.30 -10.22 0.29
CA VAL A 210 15.15 -9.30 0.33
C VAL A 210 13.98 -9.93 1.11
N ARG A 211 13.62 -11.17 0.82
CA ARG A 211 12.54 -11.91 1.50
C ARG A 211 12.75 -11.98 3.02
N ARG A 212 13.97 -12.29 3.47
CA ARG A 212 14.31 -12.35 4.91
C ARG A 212 14.19 -11.01 5.64
N TRP A 213 14.26 -9.90 4.92
CA TRP A 213 14.16 -8.57 5.51
C TRP A 213 12.71 -8.10 5.64
N ILE A 214 11.83 -8.53 4.73
CA ILE A 214 10.41 -8.18 4.78
C ILE A 214 9.84 -8.73 6.09
N LYS A 215 9.17 -7.84 6.83
CA LYS A 215 8.50 -8.20 8.08
C LYS A 215 7.16 -8.86 7.78
N GLY A 216 6.70 -9.67 8.72
CA GLY A 216 5.44 -10.40 8.60
C GLY A 216 5.58 -11.77 7.95
N VAL A 217 4.44 -12.36 7.64
CA VAL A 217 4.31 -13.72 7.10
C VAL A 217 3.97 -13.64 5.62
N LEU A 218 4.59 -14.51 4.81
CA LEU A 218 4.21 -14.67 3.40
C LEU A 218 2.75 -15.13 3.34
N VAL A 219 1.92 -14.41 2.58
CA VAL A 219 0.51 -14.74 2.39
C VAL A 219 0.41 -15.85 1.33
N PRO A 220 0.00 -17.09 1.70
CA PRO A 220 -0.04 -18.19 0.74
C PRO A 220 -1.18 -18.00 -0.26
N PRO A 221 -0.91 -18.05 -1.58
CA PRO A 221 -1.94 -17.81 -2.59
C PRO A 221 -3.05 -18.86 -2.65
N GLU A 222 -2.72 -20.11 -2.32
CA GLU A 222 -3.65 -21.24 -2.41
C GLU A 222 -4.42 -21.48 -1.10
N SER A 223 -4.28 -20.59 -0.11
CA SER A 223 -5.03 -20.66 1.16
C SER A 223 -6.17 -19.65 1.18
N ALA A 224 -7.25 -20.02 1.86
CA ALA A 224 -8.36 -19.12 2.16
C ALA A 224 -8.19 -18.38 3.50
N SER A 225 -7.19 -18.77 4.30
CA SER A 225 -6.92 -18.13 5.59
C SER A 225 -5.45 -18.21 6.01
N LEU A 226 -5.05 -17.30 6.88
CA LEU A 226 -3.71 -17.20 7.44
C LEU A 226 -3.83 -16.89 8.93
N ALA A 227 -3.22 -17.76 9.75
CA ALA A 227 -2.98 -17.46 11.15
C ALA A 227 -1.84 -16.46 11.24
N LEU A 228 -2.12 -15.27 11.76
CA LEU A 228 -1.13 -14.22 11.89
C LEU A 228 -0.53 -14.25 13.29
N PRO A 229 0.77 -14.57 13.41
CA PRO A 229 1.44 -14.55 14.69
C PRO A 229 1.59 -13.10 15.17
N ARG A 230 1.81 -12.95 16.47
CA ARG A 230 2.21 -11.69 17.08
C ARG A 230 3.38 -11.06 16.32
N SER A 231 3.24 -9.80 15.89
CA SER A 231 4.43 -9.02 15.49
C SER A 231 5.23 -8.59 16.71
N THR A 232 6.55 -8.64 16.59
CA THR A 232 7.47 -8.02 17.55
C THR A 232 7.75 -6.56 17.22
N THR A 233 7.17 -6.04 16.12
CA THR A 233 7.43 -4.69 15.64
C THR A 233 6.33 -3.74 16.09
N GLY A 234 6.71 -2.66 16.76
CA GLY A 234 5.80 -1.58 17.08
C GLY A 234 5.71 -0.55 15.95
N ALA A 235 4.60 0.19 15.87
CA ALA A 235 4.35 1.18 14.82
C ALA A 235 5.43 2.26 14.72
N PHE A 236 6.02 2.66 15.85
CA PHE A 236 7.14 3.61 15.82
C PHE A 236 8.35 3.01 15.12
N ASP A 237 8.70 1.74 15.36
CA ASP A 237 9.88 1.12 14.75
C ASP A 237 9.76 1.03 13.23
N VAL A 238 8.56 0.77 12.72
CA VAL A 238 8.30 0.76 11.27
C VAL A 238 8.45 2.15 10.65
N HIS A 239 7.95 3.18 11.33
CA HIS A 239 7.87 4.54 10.79
C HIS A 239 9.02 5.45 11.21
N LYS A 240 9.91 5.02 12.10
CA LYS A 240 10.94 5.84 12.74
C LYS A 240 11.79 6.57 11.71
N ASP A 241 12.36 5.82 10.77
CA ASP A 241 13.28 6.39 9.77
C ASP A 241 12.56 7.42 8.88
N HIS A 242 11.32 7.12 8.46
CA HIS A 242 10.48 8.05 7.69
C HIS A 242 10.17 9.32 8.47
N LEU A 243 9.78 9.18 9.73
CA LEU A 243 9.40 10.29 10.60
C LEU A 243 10.61 11.17 10.92
N LEU A 244 11.76 10.59 11.20
CA LEU A 244 13.00 11.32 11.44
C LEU A 244 13.45 12.07 10.19
N PHE A 245 13.44 11.40 9.03
CA PHE A 245 13.85 12.01 7.76
C PHE A 245 12.92 13.16 7.33
N ASN A 246 11.61 13.04 7.61
CA ASN A 246 10.61 14.02 7.21
C ASN A 246 10.09 14.89 8.36
N PHE A 247 10.77 14.92 9.50
CA PHE A 247 10.29 15.53 10.74
C PHE A 247 9.85 16.99 10.55
N ASP A 248 10.68 17.80 9.90
CA ASP A 248 10.38 19.21 9.66
C ASP A 248 9.15 19.42 8.77
N LYS A 249 8.91 18.51 7.82
CA LYS A 249 7.75 18.59 6.91
C LYS A 249 6.46 18.31 7.67
N TYR A 250 6.45 17.30 8.54
CA TYR A 250 5.32 17.03 9.43
C TYR A 250 5.12 18.17 10.44
N ARG A 251 6.20 18.67 11.06
CA ARG A 251 6.14 19.80 11.99
C ARG A 251 5.55 21.05 11.35
N LYS A 252 5.93 21.37 10.11
CA LYS A 252 5.40 22.51 9.36
C LYS A 252 3.90 22.35 9.05
N PHE A 253 3.47 21.15 8.70
CA PHE A 253 2.06 20.88 8.39
C PHE A 253 1.14 21.04 9.60
N PHE A 254 1.55 20.57 10.78
CA PHE A 254 0.72 20.66 11.99
C PHE A 254 0.80 22.00 12.73
N ARG A 255 1.76 22.87 12.39
CA ARG A 255 1.92 24.21 12.99
C ARG A 255 1.35 25.35 12.13
N GLY A 256 1.05 25.09 10.87
CA GLY A 256 0.39 26.03 9.96
C GLY A 256 -1.12 25.88 10.00
#